data_AF-A0A954DHI8-F1
#
_entry.id   AF-A0A954DHI8-F1
#
_cell.length_a   1.000
_cell.length_b   1.000
_cell.length_c   1.000
_cell.angle_alpha   90.00
_cell.angle_beta   90.00
_cell.angle_gamma   90.00
#
_symmetry.space_group_name_H-M   'P 1'
#
loop_
_entity.id
_entity.type
_entity.pdbx_description
1 polymer ?
#
loop_
_entity_poly.entity_id
_entity_poly.type
_entity_poly.pdbx_seq_one_letter_code
_entity_poly.pdbx_strand_id
1 'polypeptide(L)'
;MPGYTPSLMHERELLSFESALARVLDAAPGLGLETVELARSPGRVLAEDIRCDRDVPAADVSAMDGFAVRSVDLVEPSSLRLVGDALAGRPYDGAVGPGECTRVMTGGLVPQGSDAVVPVEATSGYDALDGGRIEFSRGTAPGDNVRPRASVRKQGDVVLARGGVIRAPQIAVLAGQGHVRVQVARRPRVAILPTGDEVVPIDVVPTEGQVRNSNAHCLHAQVEAAGGEASLHAILRDREGDTLARLRDALETHDLVCTIGGVSMGTRDLVRGAFD
;
A
#
# COMPACT_ATOMS: atom_id res chain seq x y z
N MET A 1 30.32 -38.75 48.22
CA MET A 1 29.72 -37.75 47.31
C MET A 1 28.51 -38.40 46.65
N PRO A 2 27.28 -37.96 46.94
CA PRO A 2 26.11 -38.50 46.27
C PRO A 2 26.03 -37.95 44.84
N GLY A 3 25.70 -38.83 43.90
CA GLY A 3 25.71 -38.58 42.47
C GLY A 3 24.70 -37.54 42.02
N TYR A 4 25.15 -36.69 41.10
CA TYR A 4 24.31 -35.87 40.26
C TYR A 4 23.44 -36.81 39.42
N THR A 5 22.15 -36.92 39.77
CA THR A 5 21.15 -37.57 38.93
C THR A 5 20.57 -36.46 38.05
N PRO A 6 20.75 -36.49 36.71
CA PRO A 6 20.09 -35.52 35.85
C PRO A 6 18.59 -35.73 35.99
N SER A 7 17.88 -34.76 36.56
CA SER A 7 16.42 -34.78 36.61
C SER A 7 15.89 -34.80 35.18
N LEU A 8 15.09 -35.82 34.86
CA LEU A 8 14.20 -35.99 33.70
C LEU A 8 14.25 -34.79 32.73
N MET A 9 15.22 -34.83 31.82
CA MET A 9 15.18 -34.01 30.62
C MET A 9 13.92 -34.43 29.87
N HIS A 10 12.91 -33.57 29.83
CA HIS A 10 11.93 -33.66 28.76
C HIS A 10 12.73 -33.45 27.47
N GLU A 11 12.99 -34.53 26.73
CA GLU A 11 13.50 -34.49 25.36
C GLU A 11 12.47 -33.75 24.51
N ARG A 12 12.53 -32.41 24.52
CA ARG A 12 11.83 -31.59 23.54
C ARG A 12 12.62 -31.74 22.25
N GLU A 13 11.99 -32.39 21.29
CA GLU A 13 12.48 -32.50 19.92
C GLU A 13 12.87 -31.11 19.41
N LEU A 14 14.12 -30.95 18.95
CA LEU A 14 14.61 -29.68 18.42
C LEU A 14 13.86 -29.37 17.12
N LEU A 15 13.13 -28.25 17.10
CA LEU A 15 12.42 -27.80 15.91
C LEU A 15 13.39 -27.13 14.93
N SER A 16 13.21 -27.37 13.63
CA SER A 16 13.84 -26.54 12.61
C SER A 16 13.27 -25.11 12.67
N PHE A 17 14.02 -24.14 12.16
CA PHE A 17 13.57 -22.75 12.08
C PHE A 17 12.23 -22.63 11.33
N GLU A 18 12.09 -23.30 10.20
CA GLU A 18 10.89 -23.27 9.36
C GLU A 18 9.68 -23.86 10.09
N SER A 19 9.89 -24.96 10.82
CA SER A 19 8.83 -25.61 11.59
C SER A 19 8.38 -24.74 12.77
N ALA A 20 9.31 -24.07 13.44
CA ALA A 20 9.00 -23.13 14.51
C ALA A 20 8.26 -21.90 13.98
N LEU A 21 8.74 -21.32 12.88
CA LEU A 21 8.12 -20.16 12.25
C LEU A 21 6.69 -20.46 11.78
N ALA A 22 6.47 -21.60 11.12
CA ALA A 22 5.14 -22.02 10.68
C ALA A 22 4.16 -22.12 11.87
N ARG A 23 4.58 -22.75 12.98
CA ARG A 23 3.76 -22.85 14.20
C ARG A 23 3.41 -21.49 14.80
N VAL A 24 4.37 -20.55 14.80
CA VAL A 24 4.12 -19.18 15.29
C VAL A 24 3.12 -18.45 14.40
N LEU A 25 3.28 -18.55 13.07
CA LEU A 25 2.37 -17.91 12.12
C LEU A 25 0.96 -18.49 12.16
N ASP A 26 0.83 -19.82 12.32
CA ASP A 26 -0.47 -20.51 12.43
C ASP A 26 -1.20 -20.14 13.74
N ALA A 27 -0.46 -19.87 14.81
CA ALA A 27 -1.02 -19.46 16.10
C ALA A 27 -1.39 -17.96 16.15
N ALA A 28 -0.89 -17.15 15.22
CA ALA A 28 -1.09 -15.70 15.24
C ALA A 28 -2.55 -15.35 14.89
N PRO A 29 -3.30 -14.71 15.80
CA PRO A 29 -4.70 -14.37 15.54
C PRO A 29 -4.82 -13.19 14.57
N GLY A 30 -5.91 -13.17 13.80
CA GLY A 30 -6.33 -11.97 13.08
C GLY A 30 -6.81 -10.90 14.06
N LEU A 31 -6.13 -9.76 14.11
CA LEU A 31 -6.38 -8.70 15.11
C LEU A 31 -7.58 -7.79 14.83
N GLY A 32 -8.38 -8.13 13.83
CA GLY A 32 -9.52 -7.35 13.37
C GLY A 32 -9.14 -6.24 12.40
N LEU A 33 -10.16 -5.51 11.98
CA LEU A 33 -10.08 -4.48 10.95
C LEU A 33 -10.51 -3.14 11.54
N GLU A 34 -9.99 -2.06 10.98
CA GLU A 34 -10.40 -0.70 11.30
C GLU A 34 -10.48 0.14 10.02
N THR A 35 -11.21 1.25 10.09
CA THR A 35 -11.30 2.21 8.99
C THR A 35 -10.53 3.46 9.34
N VAL A 36 -9.60 3.86 8.46
CA VAL A 36 -8.79 5.06 8.64
C VAL A 36 -8.98 6.01 7.48
N GLU A 37 -8.77 7.30 7.71
CA GLU A 37 -8.65 8.30 6.65
C GLU A 37 -7.45 7.97 5.75
N LEU A 38 -7.54 8.22 4.44
CA LEU A 38 -6.49 7.91 3.47
C LEU A 38 -5.13 8.49 3.88
N ALA A 39 -5.11 9.70 4.45
CA ALA A 39 -3.88 10.35 4.91
C ALA A 39 -3.17 9.60 6.07
N ARG A 40 -3.90 8.74 6.80
CA ARG A 40 -3.38 7.93 7.92
C ARG A 40 -3.18 6.45 7.56
N SER A 41 -3.41 6.08 6.30
CA SER A 41 -3.22 4.72 5.80
C SER A 41 -1.79 4.33 5.36
N PRO A 42 -0.80 5.23 5.17
CA PRO A 42 0.56 4.81 4.85
C PRO A 42 1.14 3.83 5.89
N GLY A 43 1.76 2.75 5.43
CA GLY A 43 2.31 1.68 6.26
C GLY A 43 1.27 0.68 6.79
N ARG A 44 -0.03 0.94 6.60
CA ARG A 44 -1.11 0.02 6.98
C ARG A 44 -1.28 -1.08 5.93
N VAL A 45 -1.89 -2.19 6.33
CA VAL A 45 -2.18 -3.34 5.46
C VAL A 45 -3.64 -3.28 5.01
N LEU A 46 -3.89 -3.37 3.70
CA LEU A 46 -5.25 -3.38 3.14
C LEU A 46 -6.05 -4.58 3.63
N ALA A 47 -7.28 -4.33 4.10
CA ALA A 47 -8.18 -5.36 4.57
C ALA A 47 -8.98 -6.04 3.46
N GLU A 48 -9.09 -5.40 2.31
CA GLU A 48 -9.92 -5.79 1.17
C GLU A 48 -9.25 -5.49 -0.16
N ASP A 49 -9.75 -6.11 -1.23
CA ASP A 49 -9.35 -5.78 -2.60
C ASP A 49 -9.95 -4.43 -3.01
N ILE A 50 -9.11 -3.56 -3.55
CA ILE A 50 -9.56 -2.31 -4.15
C ILE A 50 -9.82 -2.56 -5.63
N ARG A 51 -10.99 -2.14 -6.10
CA ARG A 51 -11.46 -2.35 -7.46
C ARG A 51 -11.61 -1.04 -8.21
N CYS A 52 -11.47 -1.11 -9.53
CA CYS A 52 -11.76 0.04 -10.39
C CYS A 52 -13.22 0.50 -10.25
N ASP A 53 -13.44 1.77 -9.91
CA ASP A 53 -14.77 2.36 -9.79
C ASP A 53 -15.40 2.61 -11.18
N ARG A 54 -14.57 2.82 -12.19
CA ARG A 54 -14.92 3.00 -13.61
C ARG A 54 -13.80 2.49 -14.52
N ASP A 55 -14.09 2.44 -15.81
CA ASP A 55 -13.09 2.14 -16.83
C ASP A 55 -11.96 3.18 -16.85
N VAL A 56 -10.74 2.73 -17.15
CA VAL A 56 -9.56 3.59 -17.26
C VAL A 56 -8.95 3.41 -18.66
N PRO A 57 -8.99 4.43 -19.53
CA PRO A 57 -9.82 5.65 -19.43
C PRO A 57 -11.33 5.35 -19.51
N ALA A 58 -12.17 6.26 -19.03
CA ALA A 58 -13.63 6.07 -18.95
C ALA A 58 -14.36 6.20 -20.31
N ALA A 59 -13.68 6.76 -21.30
CA ALA A 59 -14.11 6.96 -22.67
C ALA A 59 -12.88 6.94 -23.58
N ASP A 60 -13.07 7.00 -24.88
CA ASP A 60 -11.98 7.15 -25.83
C ASP A 60 -11.35 8.54 -25.65
N VAL A 61 -10.04 8.57 -25.45
CA VAL A 61 -9.28 9.80 -25.20
C VAL A 61 -8.13 9.94 -26.16
N SER A 62 -7.73 11.17 -26.46
CA SER A 62 -6.56 11.42 -27.28
C SER A 62 -5.27 11.02 -26.56
N ALA A 63 -4.36 10.37 -27.30
CA ALA A 63 -3.01 10.06 -26.85
C ALA A 63 -2.04 11.24 -27.05
N MET A 64 -2.39 12.23 -27.87
CA MET A 64 -1.54 13.32 -28.33
C MET A 64 -2.29 14.66 -28.37
N ASP A 65 -1.57 15.77 -28.43
CA ASP A 65 -2.15 17.06 -28.79
C ASP A 65 -2.30 17.15 -30.31
N GLY A 66 -3.43 17.64 -30.82
CA GLY A 66 -3.68 17.70 -32.25
C GLY A 66 -5.14 17.91 -32.62
N PHE A 67 -5.62 17.17 -33.63
CA PHE A 67 -6.96 17.32 -34.17
C PHE A 67 -7.66 15.97 -34.29
N ALA A 68 -8.83 15.84 -33.67
CA ALA A 68 -9.71 14.69 -33.85
C ALA A 68 -10.48 14.85 -35.17
N VAL A 69 -10.42 13.81 -35.99
CA VAL A 69 -10.88 13.82 -37.38
C VAL A 69 -11.68 12.56 -37.70
N ARG A 70 -12.40 12.62 -38.82
CA ARG A 70 -12.83 11.44 -39.56
C ARG A 70 -11.68 11.03 -40.48
N SER A 71 -11.06 9.89 -40.22
CA SER A 71 -9.92 9.37 -40.99
C SER A 71 -10.19 9.34 -42.50
N VAL A 72 -11.44 9.02 -42.88
CA VAL A 72 -11.93 8.99 -44.27
C VAL A 72 -11.94 10.35 -44.97
N ASP A 73 -11.94 11.45 -44.23
CA ASP A 73 -11.93 12.81 -44.81
C ASP A 73 -10.51 13.31 -45.12
N LEU A 74 -9.47 12.57 -44.68
CA LEU A 74 -8.08 12.87 -44.99
C LEU A 74 -7.65 12.31 -46.35
N VAL A 75 -8.31 12.76 -47.42
CA VAL A 75 -7.88 12.50 -48.80
C VAL A 75 -6.94 13.61 -49.24
N GLU A 76 -5.71 13.28 -49.65
CA GLU A 76 -4.72 14.30 -49.98
C GLU A 76 -5.08 15.13 -51.23
N PRO A 77 -4.91 16.46 -51.20
CA PRO A 77 -4.64 17.30 -50.03
C PRO A 77 -5.90 17.51 -49.19
N SER A 78 -5.80 17.38 -47.86
CA SER A 78 -6.94 17.52 -46.94
C SER A 78 -6.86 18.81 -46.12
N SER A 79 -7.93 19.60 -46.21
CA SER A 79 -8.14 20.79 -45.38
C SER A 79 -9.53 20.68 -44.76
N LEU A 80 -9.59 20.59 -43.43
CA LEU A 80 -10.82 20.41 -42.67
C LEU A 80 -11.19 21.68 -41.92
N ARG A 81 -12.49 21.90 -41.73
CA ARG A 81 -13.02 23.02 -40.94
C ARG A 81 -12.87 22.71 -39.45
N LEU A 82 -12.26 23.62 -38.70
CA LEU A 82 -12.26 23.54 -37.24
C LEU A 82 -13.65 23.94 -36.73
N VAL A 83 -14.30 23.06 -35.96
CA VAL A 83 -15.66 23.28 -35.42
C VAL A 83 -15.70 23.42 -33.90
N GLY A 84 -14.54 23.36 -33.25
CA GLY A 84 -14.43 23.57 -31.81
C GLY A 84 -13.21 22.88 -31.19
N ASP A 85 -13.13 23.02 -29.87
CA ASP A 85 -12.06 22.46 -29.03
C ASP A 85 -12.63 21.42 -28.06
N ALA A 86 -11.99 20.25 -27.98
CA ALA A 86 -12.20 19.21 -26.99
C ALA A 86 -11.03 19.21 -25.99
N LEU A 87 -11.15 20.02 -24.94
CA LEU A 87 -10.11 20.19 -23.93
C LEU A 87 -10.31 19.21 -22.76
N ALA A 88 -9.25 18.95 -21.99
CA ALA A 88 -9.34 18.14 -20.78
C ALA A 88 -10.33 18.77 -19.79
N GLY A 89 -11.36 18.02 -19.39
CA GLY A 89 -12.44 18.48 -18.52
C GLY A 89 -13.47 19.41 -19.18
N ARG A 90 -13.33 19.73 -20.47
CA ARG A 90 -14.30 20.49 -21.27
C ARG A 90 -14.46 19.81 -22.64
N PRO A 91 -15.28 18.75 -22.70
CA PRO A 91 -15.50 18.04 -23.95
C PRO A 91 -16.20 18.93 -24.97
N TYR A 92 -16.03 18.61 -26.26
CA TYR A 92 -16.85 19.17 -27.32
C TYR A 92 -18.19 18.41 -27.34
N ASP A 93 -19.30 19.12 -27.09
CA ASP A 93 -20.64 18.52 -27.01
C ASP A 93 -21.27 18.23 -28.39
N GLY A 94 -20.66 18.75 -29.47
CA GLY A 94 -21.10 18.49 -30.84
C GLY A 94 -20.52 17.19 -31.41
N ALA A 95 -20.92 16.88 -32.65
CA ALA A 95 -20.32 15.81 -33.43
C ALA A 95 -19.46 16.39 -34.55
N VAL A 96 -18.36 15.71 -34.86
CA VAL A 96 -17.49 16.00 -36.02
C VAL A 96 -18.14 15.40 -37.26
N GLY A 97 -18.59 16.26 -38.17
CA GLY A 97 -19.18 15.89 -39.44
C GLY A 97 -18.17 15.77 -40.60
N PRO A 98 -18.66 15.52 -41.82
CA PRO A 98 -17.81 15.46 -42.99
C PRO A 98 -17.05 16.76 -43.29
N GLY A 99 -15.75 16.63 -43.49
CA GLY A 99 -14.88 17.78 -43.78
C GLY A 99 -14.57 18.63 -42.54
N GLU A 100 -14.87 18.13 -41.33
CA GLU A 100 -14.71 18.85 -40.07
C GLU A 100 -13.66 18.18 -39.18
N CYS A 101 -13.10 18.97 -38.25
CA CYS A 101 -12.20 18.51 -37.22
C CYS A 101 -12.41 19.31 -35.93
N THR A 102 -11.96 18.75 -34.81
CA THR A 102 -11.91 19.45 -33.53
C THR A 102 -10.49 19.45 -33.01
N ARG A 103 -10.05 20.54 -32.39
CA ARG A 103 -8.77 20.56 -31.69
C ARG A 103 -8.91 19.74 -30.42
N VAL A 104 -7.98 18.83 -30.17
CA VAL A 104 -8.00 17.97 -28.98
C VAL A 104 -6.64 18.01 -28.30
N MET A 105 -6.65 17.99 -26.97
CA MET A 105 -5.44 17.87 -26.17
C MET A 105 -5.29 16.44 -25.65
N THR A 106 -4.09 16.08 -25.23
CA THR A 106 -3.77 14.79 -24.60
C THR A 106 -4.70 14.55 -23.42
N GLY A 107 -5.39 13.40 -23.43
CA GLY A 107 -6.40 13.05 -22.43
C GLY A 107 -7.78 13.69 -22.62
N GLY A 108 -7.96 14.58 -23.60
CA GLY A 108 -9.27 15.08 -24.02
C GLY A 108 -10.11 13.96 -24.63
N LEU A 109 -11.44 14.04 -24.46
CA LEU A 109 -12.36 13.07 -25.05
C LEU A 109 -12.31 13.18 -26.58
N VAL A 110 -12.21 12.05 -27.27
CA VAL A 110 -12.37 12.00 -28.73
C VAL A 110 -13.84 12.29 -29.04
N PRO A 111 -14.18 13.37 -29.78
CA PRO A 111 -15.58 13.72 -30.00
C PRO A 111 -16.32 12.72 -30.88
N GLN A 112 -17.65 12.71 -30.72
CA GLN A 112 -18.51 11.87 -31.54
C GLN A 112 -18.30 12.17 -33.03
N GLY A 113 -18.23 11.14 -33.86
CA GLY A 113 -18.02 11.28 -35.30
C GLY A 113 -16.55 11.25 -35.71
N SER A 114 -15.60 11.49 -34.79
CA SER A 114 -14.18 11.24 -35.04
C SER A 114 -13.79 9.79 -34.74
N ASP A 115 -12.80 9.28 -35.46
CA ASP A 115 -12.25 7.92 -35.28
C ASP A 115 -10.72 7.91 -35.15
N ALA A 116 -10.04 9.05 -35.30
CA ALA A 116 -8.60 9.17 -35.19
C ALA A 116 -8.17 10.57 -34.74
N VAL A 117 -6.93 10.69 -34.26
CA VAL A 117 -6.30 11.97 -33.93
C VAL A 117 -5.03 12.16 -34.74
N VAL A 118 -4.92 13.29 -35.44
CA VAL A 118 -3.68 13.69 -36.12
C VAL A 118 -2.88 14.61 -35.20
N PRO A 119 -1.60 14.30 -34.90
CA PRO A 119 -0.75 15.13 -34.04
C PRO A 119 -0.55 16.53 -34.64
N VAL A 120 -0.42 17.54 -33.77
CA VAL A 120 -0.22 18.94 -34.19
C VAL A 120 0.96 19.11 -35.15
N GLU A 121 2.03 18.33 -34.99
CA GLU A 121 3.23 18.37 -35.81
C GLU A 121 2.99 17.94 -37.27
N ALA A 122 1.87 17.24 -37.53
CA ALA A 122 1.43 16.85 -38.86
C ALA A 122 0.36 17.79 -39.43
N THR A 123 0.20 18.99 -38.85
CA THR A 123 -0.81 19.97 -39.27
C THR A 123 -0.25 21.38 -39.42
N SER A 124 -0.94 22.22 -40.18
CA SER A 124 -0.73 23.66 -40.26
C SER A 124 -2.03 24.39 -39.87
N GLY A 125 -1.91 25.61 -39.30
CA GLY A 125 -3.07 26.40 -38.87
C GLY A 125 -3.54 26.14 -37.45
N TYR A 126 -2.67 25.67 -36.55
CA TYR A 126 -3.04 25.34 -35.16
C TYR A 126 -3.77 26.47 -34.43
N ASP A 127 -3.37 27.73 -34.64
CA ASP A 127 -3.96 28.92 -34.01
C ASP A 127 -5.25 29.42 -34.69
N ALA A 128 -5.81 28.65 -35.64
CA ALA A 128 -7.07 29.01 -36.29
C ALA A 128 -8.20 29.20 -35.27
N LEU A 129 -8.99 30.25 -35.46
CA LEU A 129 -10.23 30.43 -34.70
C LEU A 129 -11.28 29.42 -35.15
N ASP A 130 -12.33 29.27 -34.35
CA ASP A 130 -13.49 28.45 -34.72
C ASP A 130 -14.05 28.87 -36.08
N GLY A 131 -14.39 27.88 -36.92
CA GLY A 131 -14.73 28.05 -38.33
C GLY A 131 -13.54 28.20 -39.28
N GLY A 132 -12.31 28.27 -38.77
CA GLY A 132 -11.07 28.27 -39.55
C GLY A 132 -10.79 26.93 -40.24
N ARG A 133 -9.68 26.86 -40.98
CA ARG A 133 -9.25 25.65 -41.70
C ARG A 133 -7.91 25.15 -41.18
N ILE A 134 -7.83 23.83 -40.98
CA ILE A 134 -6.61 23.12 -40.60
C ILE A 134 -6.15 22.32 -41.81
N GLU A 135 -4.87 22.41 -42.14
CA GLU A 135 -4.26 21.62 -43.21
C GLU A 135 -3.55 20.41 -42.61
N PHE A 136 -3.67 19.27 -43.26
CA PHE A 136 -3.09 18.01 -42.81
C PHE A 136 -2.04 17.56 -43.83
N SER A 137 -0.83 17.30 -43.36
CA SER A 137 0.31 16.94 -44.23
C SER A 137 0.37 15.45 -44.57
N ARG A 138 -0.47 14.62 -43.94
CA ARG A 138 -0.59 13.19 -44.17
C ARG A 138 -1.97 12.68 -43.73
N GLY A 139 -2.39 11.56 -44.29
CA GLY A 139 -3.54 10.79 -43.79
C GLY A 139 -3.28 10.11 -42.44
N THR A 140 -4.33 9.47 -41.90
CA THR A 140 -4.29 8.69 -40.66
C THR A 140 -5.26 7.50 -40.76
N ALA A 141 -5.01 6.41 -40.03
CA ALA A 141 -5.91 5.27 -39.95
C ALA A 141 -6.91 5.41 -38.78
N PRO A 142 -8.09 4.77 -38.86
CA PRO A 142 -8.98 4.65 -37.70
C PRO A 142 -8.26 4.09 -36.47
N GLY A 143 -8.43 4.74 -35.33
CA GLY A 143 -7.83 4.38 -34.04
C GLY A 143 -6.46 5.00 -33.78
N ASP A 144 -5.82 5.63 -34.78
CA ASP A 144 -4.52 6.27 -34.59
C ASP A 144 -4.58 7.37 -33.53
N ASN A 145 -3.63 7.31 -32.59
CA ASN A 145 -3.51 8.23 -31.45
C ASN A 145 -4.77 8.34 -30.59
N VAL A 146 -5.65 7.33 -30.63
CA VAL A 146 -6.78 7.17 -29.72
C VAL A 146 -6.42 6.11 -28.68
N ARG A 147 -6.65 6.42 -27.41
CA ARG A 147 -6.62 5.43 -26.32
C ARG A 147 -8.06 5.00 -26.06
N PRO A 148 -8.43 3.76 -26.43
CA PRO A 148 -9.81 3.30 -26.26
C PRO A 148 -10.21 3.27 -24.79
N ARG A 149 -11.51 3.43 -24.55
CA ARG A 149 -12.13 3.17 -23.25
C ARG A 149 -11.67 1.82 -22.70
N ALA A 150 -11.37 1.80 -21.40
CA ALA A 150 -10.92 0.62 -20.67
C ALA A 150 -9.62 -0.04 -21.20
N SER A 151 -8.82 0.67 -22.02
CA SER A 151 -7.56 0.15 -22.55
C SER A 151 -6.48 -0.13 -21.47
N VAL A 152 -6.64 0.42 -20.26
CA VAL A 152 -5.75 0.15 -19.12
C VAL A 152 -6.39 -0.82 -18.12
N ARG A 153 -7.60 -0.52 -17.66
CA ARG A 153 -8.39 -1.34 -16.72
C ARG A 153 -9.88 -1.16 -16.98
N LYS A 154 -10.64 -2.23 -16.70
CA LYS A 154 -12.10 -2.21 -16.70
C LYS A 154 -12.63 -1.91 -15.31
N GLN A 155 -13.81 -1.33 -15.26
CA GLN A 155 -14.58 -1.25 -14.02
C GLN A 155 -14.69 -2.62 -13.36
N GLY A 156 -14.44 -2.68 -12.05
CA GLY A 156 -14.48 -3.90 -11.24
C GLY A 156 -13.18 -4.70 -11.19
N ASP A 157 -12.20 -4.42 -12.06
CA ASP A 157 -10.87 -5.04 -12.00
C ASP A 157 -10.20 -4.75 -10.65
N VAL A 158 -9.55 -5.75 -10.05
CA VAL A 158 -8.77 -5.55 -8.82
C VAL A 158 -7.49 -4.78 -9.16
N VAL A 159 -7.33 -3.60 -8.56
CA VAL A 159 -6.17 -2.73 -8.74
C VAL A 159 -5.19 -2.82 -7.59
N LEU A 160 -5.66 -3.10 -6.37
CA LEU A 160 -4.83 -3.42 -5.21
C LEU A 160 -5.41 -4.64 -4.51
N ALA A 161 -4.57 -5.62 -4.21
CA ALA A 161 -4.99 -6.82 -3.51
C ALA A 161 -5.01 -6.61 -1.99
N ARG A 162 -5.96 -7.27 -1.32
CA ARG A 162 -5.99 -7.47 0.12
C ARG A 162 -4.64 -7.99 0.63
N GLY A 163 -4.23 -7.52 1.80
CA GLY A 163 -2.94 -7.89 2.41
C GLY A 163 -1.74 -7.06 1.90
N GLY A 164 -1.95 -6.22 0.88
CA GLY A 164 -0.92 -5.29 0.41
C GLY A 164 -0.65 -4.17 1.42
N VAL A 165 0.64 -3.86 1.66
CA VAL A 165 1.05 -2.69 2.44
C VAL A 165 0.86 -1.43 1.61
N ILE A 166 0.18 -0.44 2.18
CA ILE A 166 -0.09 0.84 1.55
C ILE A 166 1.17 1.70 1.59
N ARG A 167 1.72 2.03 0.41
CA ARG A 167 2.80 3.00 0.22
C ARG A 167 2.34 4.11 -0.72
N ALA A 168 3.22 5.06 -1.03
CA ALA A 168 2.89 6.20 -1.90
C ALA A 168 2.21 5.82 -3.23
N PRO A 169 2.62 4.75 -3.96
CA PRO A 169 1.91 4.34 -5.17
C PRO A 169 0.47 3.87 -4.90
N GLN A 170 0.25 3.12 -3.83
CA GLN A 170 -1.09 2.66 -3.43
C GLN A 170 -1.98 3.84 -3.05
N ILE A 171 -1.44 4.87 -2.41
CA ILE A 171 -2.18 6.09 -2.08
C ILE A 171 -2.69 6.77 -3.36
N ALA A 172 -1.87 6.87 -4.40
CA ALA A 172 -2.29 7.46 -5.67
C ALA A 172 -3.43 6.67 -6.32
N VAL A 173 -3.36 5.33 -6.27
CA VAL A 173 -4.42 4.46 -6.79
C VAL A 173 -5.70 4.62 -5.98
N LEU A 174 -5.63 4.51 -4.65
CA LEU A 174 -6.77 4.68 -3.74
C LEU A 174 -7.46 6.05 -3.94
N ALA A 175 -6.68 7.13 -4.01
CA ALA A 175 -7.19 8.47 -4.28
C ALA A 175 -7.84 8.56 -5.66
N GLY A 176 -7.21 7.97 -6.69
CA GLY A 176 -7.73 7.94 -8.06
C GLY A 176 -9.04 7.14 -8.19
N GLN A 177 -9.29 6.18 -7.30
CA GLN A 177 -10.54 5.44 -7.16
C GLN A 177 -11.53 6.09 -6.16
N GLY A 178 -11.23 7.28 -5.63
CA GLY A 178 -12.13 8.03 -4.75
C GLY A 178 -12.18 7.58 -3.28
N HIS A 179 -11.24 6.75 -2.82
CA HIS A 179 -11.21 6.31 -1.42
C HIS A 179 -10.73 7.42 -0.47
N VAL A 180 -11.67 8.09 0.18
CA VAL A 180 -11.37 9.02 1.30
C VAL A 180 -11.00 8.25 2.57
N ARG A 181 -11.63 7.10 2.77
CA ARG A 181 -11.40 6.17 3.88
C ARG A 181 -11.05 4.78 3.35
N VAL A 182 -10.22 4.07 4.09
CA VAL A 182 -9.70 2.75 3.71
C VAL A 182 -9.87 1.80 4.88
N GLN A 183 -10.41 0.61 4.61
CA GLN A 183 -10.43 -0.47 5.57
C GLN A 183 -9.06 -1.16 5.60
N VAL A 184 -8.45 -1.22 6.78
CA VAL A 184 -7.11 -1.74 7.00
C VAL A 184 -7.10 -2.72 8.17
N ALA A 185 -6.10 -3.59 8.22
CA ALA A 185 -5.84 -4.40 9.40
C ALA A 185 -5.46 -3.50 10.59
N ARG A 186 -5.98 -3.80 11.78
CA ARG A 186 -5.58 -3.12 13.01
C ARG A 186 -4.10 -3.37 13.30
N ARG A 187 -3.38 -2.37 13.81
CA ARG A 187 -1.97 -2.54 14.21
C ARG A 187 -1.88 -3.46 15.44
N PRO A 188 -0.93 -4.41 15.46
CA PRO A 188 -0.66 -5.20 16.66
C PRO A 188 -0.08 -4.32 17.75
N ARG A 189 -0.67 -4.34 18.95
CA ARG A 189 -0.09 -3.75 20.15
C ARG A 189 0.85 -4.77 20.77
N VAL A 190 2.12 -4.42 20.92
CA VAL A 190 3.17 -5.32 21.39
C VAL A 190 3.80 -4.78 22.67
N ALA A 191 3.65 -5.52 23.77
CA ALA A 191 4.33 -5.19 25.01
C ALA A 191 5.72 -5.82 25.04
N ILE A 192 6.73 -5.05 25.43
CA ILE A 192 8.11 -5.52 25.59
C ILE A 192 8.45 -5.48 27.07
N LEU A 193 8.68 -6.65 27.66
CA LEU A 193 8.94 -6.86 29.08
C LEU A 193 10.38 -7.38 29.28
N PRO A 194 11.34 -6.48 29.50
CA PRO A 194 12.70 -6.87 29.86
C PRO A 194 12.74 -7.37 31.31
N THR A 195 13.48 -8.44 31.55
CA THR A 195 13.69 -9.03 32.88
C THR A 195 15.18 -9.20 33.17
N GLY A 196 15.55 -9.19 34.45
CA GLY A 196 16.91 -9.49 34.91
C GLY A 196 17.40 -8.53 36.00
N ASP A 197 18.09 -9.09 36.99
CA ASP A 197 18.70 -8.32 38.07
C ASP A 197 19.98 -7.59 37.61
N GLU A 198 20.64 -8.11 36.58
CA GLU A 198 21.80 -7.52 35.91
C GLU A 198 21.41 -6.34 35.01
N VAL A 199 20.16 -6.26 34.57
CA VAL A 199 19.71 -5.27 33.59
C VAL A 199 19.43 -3.92 34.26
N VAL A 200 19.99 -2.85 33.69
CA VAL A 200 19.76 -1.47 34.13
C VAL A 200 19.22 -0.58 32.99
N PRO A 201 18.53 0.53 33.32
CA PRO A 201 18.13 1.54 32.35
C PRO A 201 19.32 2.10 31.56
N ILE A 202 19.05 2.61 30.35
CA ILE A 202 20.10 3.07 29.43
C ILE A 202 20.86 4.31 29.92
N ASP A 203 20.23 5.12 30.77
CA ASP A 203 20.80 6.33 31.39
C ASP A 203 21.61 6.06 32.65
N VAL A 204 21.58 4.82 33.16
CA VAL A 204 22.38 4.40 34.32
C VAL A 204 23.79 3.96 33.87
N VAL A 205 24.81 4.27 34.67
CA VAL A 205 26.17 3.72 34.50
C VAL A 205 26.20 2.34 35.15
N PRO A 206 26.42 1.24 34.39
CA PRO A 206 26.42 -0.10 34.95
C PRO A 206 27.60 -0.33 35.89
N THR A 207 27.39 -1.12 36.93
CA THR A 207 28.49 -1.78 37.66
C THR A 207 29.07 -2.94 36.83
N GLU A 208 30.14 -3.56 37.31
CA GLU A 208 30.82 -4.67 36.61
C GLU A 208 29.90 -5.86 36.32
N GLY A 209 28.89 -6.10 37.15
CA GLY A 209 27.91 -7.18 36.97
C GLY A 209 26.62 -6.75 36.25
N GLN A 210 26.56 -5.54 35.70
CA GLN A 210 25.35 -4.98 35.11
C GLN A 210 25.52 -4.68 33.63
N VAL A 211 24.41 -4.74 32.90
CA VAL A 211 24.33 -4.39 31.47
C VAL A 211 23.16 -3.46 31.21
N ARG A 212 23.32 -2.54 30.26
CA ARG A 212 22.20 -1.67 29.83
C ARG A 212 21.20 -2.47 29.01
N ASN A 213 19.92 -2.11 29.14
CA ASN A 213 18.83 -2.73 28.41
C ASN A 213 18.80 -2.38 26.89
N SER A 214 19.80 -2.78 26.12
CA SER A 214 19.88 -2.51 24.68
C SER A 214 18.82 -3.25 23.87
N ASN A 215 18.55 -4.51 24.22
CA ASN A 215 17.68 -5.40 23.46
C ASN A 215 16.24 -4.91 23.40
N ALA A 216 15.71 -4.35 24.49
CA ALA A 216 14.33 -3.85 24.49
C ALA A 216 14.13 -2.65 23.55
N HIS A 217 15.12 -1.77 23.45
CA HIS A 217 15.10 -0.66 22.49
C HIS A 217 15.24 -1.16 21.04
N CYS A 218 16.08 -2.17 20.81
CA CYS A 218 16.19 -2.81 19.50
C CYS A 218 14.85 -3.44 19.07
N LEU A 219 14.22 -4.22 19.95
CA LEU A 219 12.94 -4.86 19.67
C LEU A 219 11.82 -3.85 19.47
N HIS A 220 11.79 -2.78 20.25
CA HIS A 220 10.84 -1.68 20.05
C HIS A 220 10.94 -1.11 18.63
N ALA A 221 12.16 -0.81 18.17
CA ALA A 221 12.38 -0.30 16.82
C ALA A 221 11.95 -1.31 15.73
N GLN A 222 12.20 -2.62 15.95
CA GLN A 222 11.77 -3.67 15.03
C GLN A 222 10.24 -3.79 14.93
N VAL A 223 9.53 -3.70 16.05
CA VAL A 223 8.05 -3.73 16.08
C VAL A 223 7.47 -2.54 15.32
N GLU A 224 7.96 -1.33 15.59
CA GLU A 224 7.48 -0.13 14.88
C GLU A 224 7.76 -0.20 13.37
N ALA A 225 8.96 -0.67 12.99
CA ALA A 225 9.32 -0.88 11.58
C ALA A 225 8.45 -1.94 10.88
N ALA A 226 7.98 -2.94 11.62
CA ALA A 226 7.04 -3.94 11.14
C ALA A 226 5.57 -3.45 11.11
N GLY A 227 5.30 -2.22 11.57
CA GLY A 227 3.97 -1.63 11.59
C GLY A 227 3.14 -1.94 12.84
N GLY A 228 3.73 -2.55 13.86
CA GLY A 228 3.13 -2.70 15.19
C GLY A 228 3.23 -1.44 16.03
N GLU A 229 2.54 -1.41 17.17
CA GLU A 229 2.60 -0.37 18.19
C GLU A 229 3.33 -0.93 19.41
N ALA A 230 4.55 -0.46 19.67
CA ALA A 230 5.40 -0.99 20.72
C ALA A 230 5.20 -0.24 22.06
N SER A 231 5.06 -0.99 23.15
CA SER A 231 5.06 -0.48 24.53
C SER A 231 6.28 -1.04 25.26
N LEU A 232 7.20 -0.17 25.68
CA LEU A 232 8.35 -0.58 26.51
C LEU A 232 7.98 -0.52 28.00
N HIS A 233 7.93 -1.69 28.66
CA HIS A 233 7.65 -1.77 30.09
C HIS A 233 8.93 -1.61 30.94
N ALA A 234 8.74 -1.29 32.21
CA ALA A 234 9.83 -1.23 33.19
C ALA A 234 10.54 -2.60 33.33
N ILE A 235 11.85 -2.56 33.58
CA ILE A 235 12.67 -3.75 33.81
C ILE A 235 12.13 -4.49 35.04
N LEU A 236 11.75 -5.75 34.83
CA LEU A 236 11.32 -6.64 35.88
C LEU A 236 12.53 -7.27 36.57
N ARG A 237 12.57 -7.17 37.90
CA ARG A 237 13.52 -7.94 38.71
C ARG A 237 13.08 -9.39 38.77
N ASP A 238 14.01 -10.31 39.03
CA ASP A 238 13.75 -11.75 39.05
C ASP A 238 12.97 -12.16 40.31
N ARG A 239 11.72 -11.69 40.42
CA ARG A 239 10.78 -11.96 41.50
C ARG A 239 9.49 -12.54 40.91
N GLU A 240 9.21 -13.80 41.24
CA GLU A 240 8.12 -14.60 40.66
C GLU A 240 6.76 -13.89 40.65
N GLY A 241 6.35 -13.37 41.81
CA GLY A 241 5.04 -12.71 41.95
C GLY A 241 4.91 -11.44 41.09
N ASP A 242 5.98 -10.66 40.94
CA ASP A 242 5.96 -9.41 40.18
C ASP A 242 5.92 -9.70 38.66
N THR A 243 6.65 -10.72 38.20
CA THR A 243 6.71 -11.09 36.78
C THR A 243 5.37 -11.65 36.28
N LEU A 244 4.75 -12.55 37.05
CA LEU A 244 3.46 -13.16 36.69
C LEU A 244 2.34 -12.15 36.58
N ALA A 245 2.22 -11.24 37.56
CA ALA A 245 1.20 -10.20 37.55
C ALA A 245 1.35 -9.30 36.32
N ARG A 246 2.58 -8.86 36.00
CA ARG A 246 2.81 -7.99 34.85
C ARG A 246 2.60 -8.66 33.51
N LEU A 247 2.91 -9.95 33.39
CA LEU A 247 2.62 -10.72 32.17
C LEU A 247 1.11 -10.80 31.93
N ARG A 248 0.32 -11.06 32.98
CA ARG A 248 -1.15 -11.08 32.89
C ARG A 248 -1.71 -9.73 32.48
N ASP A 249 -1.31 -8.66 33.17
CA ASP A 249 -1.74 -7.29 32.83
C ASP A 249 -1.39 -6.90 31.38
N ALA A 250 -0.20 -7.33 30.91
CA ALA A 250 0.22 -7.08 29.54
C ALA A 250 -0.63 -7.86 28.53
N LEU A 251 -0.94 -9.13 28.79
CA LEU A 251 -1.79 -9.96 27.93
C LEU A 251 -3.24 -9.48 27.87
N GLU A 252 -3.75 -8.80 28.90
CA GLU A 252 -5.09 -8.19 28.87
C GLU A 252 -5.17 -6.96 27.96
N THR A 253 -4.04 -6.26 27.78
CA THR A 253 -4.00 -4.95 27.13
C THR A 253 -3.30 -4.95 25.76
N HIS A 254 -2.54 -5.99 25.44
CA HIS A 254 -1.74 -6.11 24.23
C HIS A 254 -2.04 -7.40 23.46
N ASP A 255 -1.74 -7.40 22.17
CA ASP A 255 -1.99 -8.53 21.28
C ASP A 255 -0.82 -9.52 21.26
N LEU A 256 0.38 -9.03 21.61
CA LEU A 256 1.60 -9.81 21.71
C LEU A 256 2.41 -9.31 22.91
N VAL A 257 2.99 -10.25 23.66
CA VAL A 257 3.92 -9.96 24.75
C VAL A 257 5.27 -10.58 24.42
N CYS A 258 6.31 -9.76 24.39
CA CYS A 258 7.69 -10.18 24.18
C CYS A 258 8.49 -10.02 25.47
N THR A 259 8.96 -11.13 26.03
CA THR A 259 9.88 -11.13 27.17
C THR A 259 11.32 -11.12 26.70
N ILE A 260 12.19 -10.37 27.37
CA ILE A 260 13.63 -10.30 27.07
C ILE A 260 14.40 -10.64 28.35
N GLY A 261 15.07 -11.79 28.37
CA GLY A 261 15.70 -12.33 29.58
C GLY A 261 14.84 -13.42 30.25
N GLY A 262 15.40 -14.11 31.25
CA GLY A 262 14.67 -15.06 32.11
C GLY A 262 14.25 -16.42 31.52
N VAL A 263 14.41 -16.65 30.21
CA VAL A 263 13.97 -17.89 29.51
C VAL A 263 14.95 -19.07 29.56
N SER A 264 15.79 -19.16 30.60
CA SER A 264 16.78 -20.24 30.72
C SER A 264 16.22 -21.46 31.46
N MET A 265 16.67 -22.66 31.10
CA MET A 265 16.39 -23.96 31.75
C MET A 265 17.00 -24.08 33.17
N GLY A 266 16.97 -23.01 33.94
CA GLY A 266 17.50 -22.93 35.31
C GLY A 266 16.38 -22.73 36.33
N THR A 267 16.73 -22.80 37.61
CA THR A 267 15.85 -22.63 38.78
C THR A 267 15.19 -21.25 38.92
N ARG A 268 15.26 -20.39 37.89
CA ARG A 268 14.70 -19.03 37.84
C ARG A 268 13.81 -18.78 36.61
N ASP A 269 13.30 -19.83 35.97
CA ASP A 269 12.35 -19.72 34.86
C ASP A 269 10.94 -19.35 35.36
N LEU A 270 10.78 -18.07 35.72
CA LEU A 270 9.53 -17.51 36.23
C LEU A 270 8.52 -17.22 35.11
N VAL A 271 8.96 -17.26 33.86
CA VAL A 271 8.13 -17.00 32.68
C VAL A 271 7.36 -18.25 32.30
N ARG A 272 7.98 -19.44 32.38
CA ARG A 272 7.30 -20.70 32.06
C ARG A 272 6.10 -20.99 32.96
N GLY A 273 6.24 -20.77 34.27
CA GLY A 273 5.13 -20.91 35.23
C GLY A 273 3.97 -19.93 35.02
N ALA A 274 4.14 -18.91 34.16
CA ALA A 274 3.07 -17.98 33.79
C ALA A 274 2.07 -18.55 32.79
N PHE A 275 2.49 -19.56 32.02
CA PHE A 275 1.74 -20.13 30.91
C PHE A 275 1.25 -21.57 31.16
N ASP A 276 1.61 -22.14 32.32
CA ASP A 276 1.07 -23.40 32.86
C ASP A 276 -0.19 -23.12 33.71
#